data_AF-A0A4Y8I8T7-F1
#
_entry.id   AF-A0A4Y8I8T7-F1
#
_cell.length_a   1.000
_cell.length_b   1.000
_cell.length_c   1.000
_cell.angle_alpha   90.00
_cell.angle_beta   90.00
_cell.angle_gamma   90.00
#
_symmetry.space_group_name_H-M   'P 1'
#
loop_
_entity.id
_entity.type
_entity.pdbx_description
1 polymer ?
#
loop_
_entity_poly.entity_id
_entity_poly.type
_entity_poly.pdbx_seq_one_letter_code
_entity_poly.pdbx_strand_id
1 'polypeptide(L)'
;MPWLSEAMEEVVERIGIKQSVLSDRARDVWKEAVGDLINSNTTLENIEKNKIVVIVSNESWRKELLDRKEEIIMKINDLIGENAIKDIIFR
;
A
#
# COMPACT_ATOMS: atom_id res chain seq x y z
N MET A 1 -24.46 -21.28 -23.40
CA MET A 1 -23.42 -20.75 -24.30
C MET A 1 -22.12 -20.65 -23.50
N PRO A 2 -21.22 -21.65 -23.62
CA PRO A 2 -20.05 -21.80 -22.74
C PRO A 2 -19.03 -20.65 -22.80
N TRP A 3 -18.99 -19.90 -23.91
CA TRP A 3 -18.01 -18.84 -24.16
C TRP A 3 -18.12 -17.63 -23.22
N LEU A 4 -19.29 -17.40 -22.60
CA LEU A 4 -19.49 -16.26 -21.69
C LEU A 4 -18.84 -16.51 -20.31
N SER A 5 -18.86 -17.76 -19.84
CA SER A 5 -18.25 -18.14 -18.57
C SER A 5 -16.73 -18.08 -18.63
N GLU A 6 -16.15 -18.59 -19.72
CA GLU A 6 -14.70 -18.60 -19.96
C GLU A 6 -14.13 -17.17 -20.11
N ALA A 7 -14.84 -16.29 -20.83
CA ALA A 7 -14.46 -14.87 -20.93
C ALA A 7 -14.58 -14.12 -19.60
N MET A 8 -15.54 -14.48 -18.73
CA MET A 8 -15.68 -13.90 -17.39
C MET A 8 -14.54 -14.33 -16.47
N GLU A 9 -14.17 -15.61 -16.48
CA GLU A 9 -13.06 -16.14 -15.68
C GLU A 9 -11.73 -15.46 -16.05
N GLU A 10 -11.46 -15.29 -17.34
CA GLU A 10 -10.25 -14.61 -17.82
C GLU A 10 -10.18 -13.15 -17.35
N VAL A 11 -11.31 -12.43 -17.34
CA VAL A 11 -11.38 -11.04 -16.86
C VAL A 11 -11.14 -10.97 -15.35
N VAL A 12 -11.74 -11.86 -14.57
CA VAL A 12 -11.54 -11.92 -13.10
C VAL A 12 -10.09 -12.24 -12.78
N GLU A 13 -9.48 -13.19 -13.48
CA GLU A 13 -8.06 -13.54 -13.30
C GLU A 13 -7.14 -12.37 -13.64
N ARG A 14 -7.34 -11.71 -14.79
CA ARG A 14 -6.57 -10.52 -15.18
C ARG A 14 -6.69 -9.39 -14.16
N ILE A 15 -7.88 -9.17 -13.60
CA ILE A 15 -8.09 -8.19 -12.53
C ILE A 15 -7.31 -8.59 -11.27
N GLY A 16 -7.38 -9.86 -10.86
CA GLY A 16 -6.65 -10.38 -9.71
C GLY A 16 -5.13 -10.24 -9.84
N ILE A 17 -4.56 -10.63 -10.99
CA ILE A 17 -3.14 -10.47 -11.30
C ILE A 17 -2.73 -8.99 -11.21
N LYS A 18 -3.52 -8.10 -11.84
CA LYS A 18 -3.24 -6.66 -11.81
C LYS A 18 -3.28 -6.10 -10.39
N GLN A 19 -4.24 -6.51 -9.57
CA GLN A 19 -4.31 -6.09 -8.17
C GLN A 19 -3.12 -6.61 -7.36
N SER A 20 -2.71 -7.86 -7.56
CA SER A 20 -1.53 -8.43 -6.89
C SER A 20 -0.27 -7.63 -7.20
N VAL A 21 0.00 -7.37 -8.49
CA VAL A 21 1.18 -6.61 -8.92
C VAL A 21 1.19 -5.19 -8.34
N LEU A 22 0.02 -4.53 -8.30
CA LEU A 22 -0.09 -3.21 -7.68
C LEU A 22 0.14 -3.27 -6.17
N SER A 23 -0.34 -4.32 -5.50
CA SER A 23 -0.14 -4.52 -4.06
C SER A 23 1.32 -4.79 -3.72
N ASP A 24 2.04 -5.56 -4.53
CA ASP A 24 3.45 -5.86 -4.31
C ASP A 24 4.31 -4.62 -4.53
N ARG A 25 4.07 -3.88 -5.60
CA ARG A 25 4.73 -2.60 -5.83
C ARG A 25 4.49 -1.62 -4.68
N ALA A 26 3.27 -1.58 -4.15
CA ALA A 26 2.95 -0.73 -3.01
C ALA A 26 3.72 -1.13 -1.74
N ARG A 27 3.89 -2.43 -1.49
CA ARG A 27 4.72 -2.94 -0.38
C ARG A 27 6.19 -2.58 -0.55
N ASP A 28 6.72 -2.68 -1.76
CA ASP A 28 8.10 -2.32 -2.06
C ASP A 28 8.35 -0.82 -1.83
N VAL A 29 7.46 0.04 -2.34
CA VAL A 29 7.52 1.49 -2.12
C VAL A 29 7.41 1.83 -0.63
N TRP A 30 6.50 1.17 0.10
CA TRP A 30 6.40 1.35 1.55
C TRP A 30 7.72 1.01 2.24
N LYS A 31 8.26 -0.18 1.98
CA LYS A 31 9.52 -0.66 2.55
C LYS A 31 10.67 0.31 2.26
N GLU A 32 10.78 0.80 1.03
CA GLU A 32 11.83 1.75 0.63
C GLU A 32 11.68 3.10 1.34
N ALA A 33 10.45 3.61 1.49
CA ALA A 33 10.19 4.88 2.17
C ALA A 33 10.53 4.84 3.67
N VAL A 34 10.18 3.74 4.35
CA VAL A 34 10.24 3.64 5.82
C VAL A 34 11.47 2.89 6.35
N GLY A 35 12.10 2.05 5.52
CA GLY A 35 13.22 1.19 5.88
C GLY A 35 12.81 -0.10 6.63
N ASP A 36 13.76 -1.02 6.76
CA ASP A 36 13.51 -2.38 7.24
C ASP A 36 12.89 -2.44 8.65
N LEU A 37 13.32 -1.56 9.57
CA LEU A 37 12.85 -1.57 10.96
C LEU A 37 11.37 -1.21 11.09
N ILE A 38 10.92 -0.18 10.37
CA ILE A 38 9.49 0.17 10.37
C ILE A 38 8.71 -0.87 9.58
N ASN A 39 9.24 -1.33 8.45
CA ASN A 39 8.58 -2.35 7.64
C ASN A 39 8.37 -3.66 8.42
N SER A 40 9.28 -4.06 9.31
CA SER A 40 9.11 -5.25 10.16
C SER A 40 8.05 -5.09 11.27
N ASN A 41 7.65 -3.85 11.58
CA ASN A 41 6.66 -3.53 12.62
C ASN A 41 5.35 -3.01 12.05
N THR A 42 5.21 -3.02 10.72
CA THR A 42 4.04 -2.51 10.02
C THR A 42 3.58 -3.47 8.94
N THR A 43 2.31 -3.41 8.59
CA THR A 43 1.77 -4.16 7.45
C THR A 43 0.90 -3.22 6.62
N LEU A 44 1.24 -3.07 5.35
CA LEU A 44 0.43 -2.33 4.38
C LEU A 44 -0.86 -3.11 4.12
N GLU A 45 -1.99 -2.61 4.62
CA GLU A 45 -3.28 -3.28 4.50
C GLU A 45 -3.97 -2.92 3.18
N ASN A 46 -4.06 -1.61 2.87
CA ASN A 46 -4.78 -1.15 1.70
C ASN A 46 -4.29 0.23 1.23
N ILE A 47 -4.55 0.54 -0.04
CA ILE A 47 -4.47 1.88 -0.61
C ILE A 47 -5.87 2.28 -1.06
N GLU A 48 -6.44 3.28 -0.39
CA GLU A 48 -7.79 3.77 -0.65
C GLU A 48 -7.74 5.20 -1.19
N LYS A 49 -8.00 5.34 -2.49
CA LYS A 49 -7.96 6.62 -3.23
C LYS A 49 -6.59 7.31 -3.15
N ASN A 50 -6.38 8.08 -2.09
CA ASN A 50 -5.21 8.89 -1.82
C ASN A 50 -4.67 8.67 -0.40
N LYS A 51 -5.12 7.61 0.27
CA LYS A 51 -4.73 7.24 1.63
C LYS A 51 -4.15 5.85 1.65
N ILE A 52 -3.18 5.66 2.54
CA ILE A 52 -2.62 4.35 2.83
C ILE A 52 -3.11 3.91 4.21
N VAL A 53 -3.52 2.66 4.34
CA VAL A 53 -3.87 2.05 5.62
C VAL A 53 -2.77 1.09 6.02
N VAL A 54 -2.23 1.30 7.23
CA VAL A 54 -1.11 0.54 7.77
C VAL A 54 -1.48 0.01 9.14
N ILE A 55 -1.36 -1.30 9.33
CA ILE A 55 -1.46 -1.91 10.65
C ILE A 55 -0.10 -1.80 11.34
N VAL A 56 -0.09 -1.33 12.59
CA VAL A 56 1.11 -1.20 13.42
C VAL A 56 1.15 -2.30 14.48
N SER A 57 2.35 -2.75 14.85
CA SER A 57 2.50 -3.83 15.83
C SER A 57 2.12 -3.42 17.27
N ASN A 58 2.25 -2.14 17.64
CA ASN A 58 1.90 -1.61 18.95
C ASN A 58 1.75 -0.07 18.98
N GLU A 59 1.25 0.46 20.10
CA GLU A 59 1.03 1.91 20.31
C GLU A 59 2.31 2.75 20.25
N SER A 60 3.46 2.21 20.66
CA SER A 60 4.74 2.94 20.58
C SER A 60 5.12 3.23 19.13
N TRP A 61 4.99 2.24 18.25
CA TRP A 61 5.20 2.43 16.81
C TRP A 61 4.15 3.34 16.19
N ARG A 62 2.87 3.24 16.60
CA ARG A 62 1.84 4.16 16.12
C ARG A 62 2.22 5.61 16.39
N LYS A 63 2.68 5.92 17.61
CA LYS A 63 3.09 7.28 18.00
C LYS A 63 4.27 7.77 17.17
N GLU A 64 5.33 6.97 17.08
CA GLU A 64 6.53 7.28 16.28
C GLU A 64 6.16 7.57 14.81
N LEU A 65 5.27 6.76 14.23
CA LEU A 65 4.86 6.90 12.83
C LEU A 65 3.91 8.07 12.60
N LEU A 66 3.10 8.44 13.59
CA LEU A 66 2.29 9.67 13.54
C LEU A 66 3.20 10.90 13.49
N ASP A 67 4.25 10.94 14.32
CA ASP A 67 5.22 12.04 14.34
C ASP A 67 6.00 12.15 13.01
N ARG A 68 6.20 11.02 12.31
CA ARG A 68 6.90 10.94 11.01
C ARG A 68 5.99 10.90 9.79
N LYS A 69 4.67 11.06 9.96
CA LYS A 69 3.68 10.81 8.89
C LYS A 69 3.95 11.64 7.64
N GLU A 70 4.21 12.94 7.81
CA GLU A 70 4.43 13.86 6.69
C GLU A 70 5.70 13.51 5.90
N GLU A 71 6.80 13.18 6.61
CA GLU A 71 8.05 12.71 6.01
C GLU A 71 7.82 11.46 5.14
N ILE A 72 7.06 10.49 5.66
CA ILE A 72 6.77 9.23 4.97
C ILE A 72 5.90 9.50 3.72
N ILE A 73 4.88 10.36 3.82
CA ILE A 73 4.05 10.73 2.66
C ILE A 73 4.89 11.39 1.57
N MET A 74 5.82 12.28 1.94
CA MET A 74 6.74 12.91 0.98
C MET A 74 7.59 11.85 0.28
N LYS A 75 8.26 10.98 1.03
CA LYS A 75 9.10 9.91 0.46
C LYS A 75 8.34 8.99 -0.48
N ILE A 76 7.12 8.59 -0.09
CA ILE A 76 6.29 7.72 -0.94
C ILE A 76 5.95 8.43 -2.25
N ASN A 77 5.52 9.70 -2.20
CA ASN A 77 5.20 10.45 -3.41
C ASN A 77 6.45 10.67 -4.29
N ASP A 78 7.62 10.92 -3.69
CA ASP A 78 8.89 11.04 -4.42
C ASP A 78 9.27 9.73 -5.14
N LEU A 79 9.07 8.59 -4.49
CA LEU A 79 9.32 7.26 -5.07
C LEU A 79 8.34 6.91 -6.21
N ILE A 80 7.09 7.34 -6.10
CA ILE A 80 6.08 7.11 -7.15
C ILE A 80 6.27 8.12 -8.30
N GLY A 81 6.82 9.30 -8.03
CA GLY A 81 6.99 10.40 -8.98
C GLY A 81 5.71 11.23 -9.19
N GLU A 82 4.73 11.11 -8.30
CA GLU A 82 3.47 11.85 -8.33
C GLU A 82 3.00 12.18 -6.91
N ASN A 83 2.24 13.26 -6.76
CA ASN A 83 1.67 13.65 -5.47
C ASN A 83 0.30 12.99 -5.23
N ALA A 84 0.27 11.65 -5.25
CA ALA A 84 -0.94 10.83 -5.14
C ALA A 84 -1.40 10.59 -3.69
N ILE A 85 -0.46 10.41 -2.77
CA ILE A 85 -0.76 10.10 -1.37
C ILE A 85 -0.88 11.40 -0.57
N LYS A 86 -1.98 11.53 0.19
CA LYS A 86 -2.30 12.70 1.01
C LYS A 86 -2.35 12.40 2.50
N ASP A 87 -2.48 11.13 2.87
CA ASP A 87 -2.65 10.74 4.27
C ASP A 87 -2.25 9.28 4.49
N ILE A 88 -1.90 8.94 5.74
CA ILE A 88 -1.65 7.58 6.19
C ILE A 88 -2.47 7.35 7.46
N ILE A 89 -3.22 6.27 7.48
CA ILE A 89 -4.04 5.83 8.61
C ILE A 89 -3.32 4.67 9.29
N PHE A 90 -2.86 4.89 10.51
CA PHE A 90 -2.25 3.86 11.35
C PHE A 90 -3.31 3.18 12.23
N ARG A 91 -3.51 1.88 12.05
CA ARG A 91 -4.44 1.03 12.80
C ARG A 91 -3.71 0.11 13.75
#